data_AF-A0A6C0IVS6-F1
#
_entry.id   AF-A0A6C0IVS6-F1
#
_cell.length_a   1.000
_cell.length_b   1.000
_cell.length_c   1.000
_cell.angle_alpha   90.00
_cell.angle_beta   90.00
_cell.angle_gamma   90.00
#
_symmetry.space_group_name_H-M   'P 1'
#
loop_
_entity.id
_entity.type
_entity.pdbx_description
1 polymer ?
#
loop_
_entity_poly.entity_id
_entity_poly.type
_entity_poly.pdbx_seq_one_letter_code
_entity_poly.pdbx_strand_id
1 'polypeptide(L)'
;MEIEKVAKSRKLYSCILCDYSTCNKTDYSKHLSTQKHQANHDGNEYCKKVAKKIICCCEKEFITTAGLWKHRKVCELYNKNINSIIAKEIKEDIVIENNNKNSESDIKALTNLVLTVVEQNKELTNQLIELSKNAGNTTNNINSYNNNNNNNNFNLNIFLNETCKDAINMSDFINSLNVSVEDLEETGAIGYADGVSSVFINGLNELDTHNRPIHCADFRREILYIKDDNKWYKESDTKSKLLQAIKMITKKHISTIFEWQKLHPEYNDPDSKQNDRYQQIILSSMPGSTIEESNKNYDKIIRRLAKASIIKKK
;
A
#
# COMPACT_ATOMS: atom_id res chain seq x y z
N MET A 1 56.94 -29.52 -68.29
CA MET A 1 56.38 -30.55 -67.41
C MET A 1 55.95 -29.86 -66.14
N GLU A 2 54.69 -29.44 -66.07
CA GLU A 2 54.09 -28.94 -64.83
C GLU A 2 53.52 -30.15 -64.08
N ILE A 3 53.91 -30.30 -62.82
CA ILE A 3 53.42 -31.38 -61.95
C ILE A 3 52.16 -30.85 -61.25
N GLU A 4 51.00 -31.33 -61.66
CA GLU A 4 49.75 -31.12 -60.94
C GLU A 4 49.83 -31.78 -59.54
N LYS A 5 49.80 -30.95 -58.49
CA LYS A 5 49.59 -31.43 -57.12
C LYS A 5 48.09 -31.70 -56.91
N VAL A 6 47.70 -32.96 -57.03
CA VAL A 6 46.36 -33.44 -56.65
C VAL A 6 46.13 -33.18 -55.15
N ALA A 7 45.17 -32.32 -54.82
CA ALA A 7 44.78 -32.06 -53.44
C ALA A 7 43.99 -33.26 -52.88
N LYS A 8 44.53 -33.92 -51.84
CA LYS A 8 43.83 -34.99 -51.11
C LYS A 8 42.52 -34.43 -50.52
N SER A 9 41.38 -34.96 -50.95
CA SER A 9 40.05 -34.61 -50.43
C SER A 9 40.01 -34.83 -48.91
N ARG A 10 39.87 -33.76 -48.12
CA ARG A 10 39.75 -33.88 -46.66
C ARG A 10 38.37 -34.46 -46.32
N LYS A 11 38.33 -35.53 -45.53
CA LYS A 11 37.07 -36.12 -45.04
C LYS A 11 36.40 -35.12 -44.08
N LEU A 12 35.14 -34.79 -44.37
CA LEU A 12 34.30 -33.94 -43.53
C LEU A 12 33.47 -34.82 -42.59
N TYR A 13 33.38 -34.46 -41.32
CA TYR A 13 32.57 -35.10 -40.29
C TYR A 13 31.48 -34.12 -39.87
N SER A 14 30.22 -34.56 -39.83
CA SER A 14 29.07 -33.73 -39.45
C SER A 14 28.16 -34.43 -38.44
N CYS A 15 27.56 -33.66 -37.54
CA CYS A 15 26.62 -34.13 -36.54
C CYS A 15 25.25 -33.51 -36.81
N ILE A 16 24.27 -34.35 -37.15
CA ILE A 16 22.92 -33.93 -37.53
C ILE A 16 22.15 -33.36 -36.33
N LEU A 17 22.44 -33.83 -35.11
CA LEU A 17 21.73 -33.41 -33.88
C LEU A 17 22.15 -32.01 -33.39
N CYS A 18 23.28 -31.48 -33.88
CA CYS A 18 23.86 -30.24 -33.37
C CYS A 18 24.28 -29.28 -34.49
N ASP A 19 24.01 -29.62 -35.76
CA ASP A 19 24.50 -28.93 -36.96
C ASP A 19 25.99 -28.56 -36.90
N TYR A 20 26.80 -29.41 -36.24
CA TYR A 20 28.23 -29.22 -36.09
C TYR A 20 28.98 -29.96 -37.20
N SER A 21 29.92 -29.30 -37.88
CA SER A 21 30.80 -29.95 -38.87
C SER A 21 32.26 -29.59 -38.69
N THR A 22 33.15 -30.54 -38.98
CA THR A 22 34.61 -30.36 -38.91
C THR A 22 35.32 -31.33 -39.84
N CYS A 23 36.53 -30.98 -40.29
CA CYS A 23 37.39 -31.88 -41.07
C CYS A 23 38.40 -32.66 -40.19
N ASN A 24 38.39 -32.44 -38.87
CA ASN A 24 39.28 -33.09 -37.92
C ASN A 24 38.54 -34.18 -37.12
N LYS A 25 38.99 -35.42 -37.27
CA LYS A 25 38.39 -36.59 -36.59
C LYS A 25 38.48 -36.51 -35.06
N THR A 26 39.58 -35.96 -34.54
CA THR A 26 39.79 -35.85 -33.08
C THR A 26 38.81 -34.87 -32.46
N ASP A 27 38.56 -33.74 -33.13
CA ASP A 27 37.61 -32.72 -32.65
C ASP A 27 36.17 -33.22 -32.78
N TYR A 28 35.85 -33.96 -33.85
CA TYR A 28 34.56 -34.62 -33.98
C TYR A 28 34.32 -35.66 -32.87
N SER A 29 35.35 -36.46 -32.54
CA SER A 29 35.25 -37.44 -31.44
C SER A 29 35.08 -36.76 -30.07
N LYS A 30 35.76 -35.62 -29.85
CA LYS A 30 35.56 -34.78 -28.66
C LYS A 30 34.16 -34.18 -28.62
N HIS A 31 33.62 -33.72 -29.75
CA HIS A 31 32.25 -33.21 -29.86
C HIS A 31 31.24 -34.27 -29.37
N LEU A 32 31.35 -35.51 -29.89
CA LEU A 32 30.48 -36.63 -29.50
C LEU A 32 30.58 -37.01 -28.01
N SER A 33 31.75 -36.82 -27.39
CA SER A 33 31.94 -37.12 -25.97
C SER A 33 31.61 -35.95 -25.04
N THR A 34 31.23 -34.78 -25.57
CA THR A 34 30.83 -33.66 -24.71
C THR A 34 29.50 -33.93 -24.03
N GLN A 35 29.41 -33.55 -22.75
CA GLN A 35 28.18 -33.66 -21.96
C GLN A 35 26.98 -32.94 -22.61
N LYS A 36 27.23 -31.88 -23.39
CA LYS A 36 26.21 -31.17 -24.18
C LYS A 36 25.66 -32.01 -25.33
N HIS A 37 26.51 -32.74 -26.04
CA HIS A 37 26.07 -33.62 -27.14
C HIS A 37 25.36 -34.86 -26.60
N GLN A 38 25.91 -35.48 -25.55
CA GLN A 38 25.30 -36.65 -24.91
C GLN A 38 23.91 -36.34 -24.32
N ALA A 39 23.72 -35.15 -23.72
CA ALA A 39 22.42 -34.73 -23.20
C ALA A 39 21.34 -34.57 -24.29
N ASN A 40 21.72 -34.19 -25.51
CA ASN A 40 20.79 -34.08 -26.65
C ASN A 40 20.43 -35.45 -27.26
N HIS A 41 21.22 -36.50 -27.01
CA HIS A 41 20.97 -37.84 -27.54
C HIS A 41 19.86 -38.58 -26.77
N ASP A 42 19.70 -38.29 -25.47
CA ASP A 42 18.81 -39.03 -24.57
C ASP A 42 17.44 -38.36 -24.35
N GLY A 43 17.04 -37.41 -25.20
CA GLY A 43 15.70 -36.81 -25.20
C GLY A 43 15.31 -36.03 -23.93
N ASN A 44 16.26 -35.77 -23.02
CA ASN A 44 16.02 -34.96 -21.85
C ASN A 44 16.11 -33.47 -22.24
N GLU A 45 14.97 -32.80 -22.30
CA GLU A 45 14.92 -31.34 -22.34
C GLU A 45 15.82 -30.78 -21.24
N TYR A 46 16.90 -30.12 -21.65
CA TYR A 46 17.73 -29.37 -20.74
C TYR A 46 16.87 -28.25 -20.16
N CYS A 47 16.33 -28.47 -18.95
CA CYS A 47 15.82 -27.44 -18.07
C CYS A 47 16.82 -26.28 -18.10
N LYS A 48 16.47 -25.20 -18.80
CA LYS A 48 17.15 -23.91 -18.70
C LYS A 48 17.10 -23.55 -17.22
N LYS A 49 18.18 -23.79 -16.47
CA LYS A 49 18.35 -23.22 -15.14
C LYS A 49 18.23 -21.71 -15.32
N VAL A 50 17.08 -21.15 -14.95
CA VAL A 50 16.85 -19.72 -14.95
C VAL A 50 17.95 -19.11 -14.09
N ALA A 51 18.84 -18.35 -14.72
CA ALA A 51 19.93 -17.71 -14.01
C ALA A 51 19.33 -16.81 -12.92
N LYS A 52 19.67 -17.05 -11.65
CA LYS A 52 19.21 -16.21 -10.54
C LYS A 52 19.60 -14.77 -10.83
N LYS A 53 18.59 -13.89 -10.91
CA LYS A 53 18.82 -12.46 -11.08
C LYS A 53 19.45 -11.90 -9.82
N ILE A 54 20.44 -11.03 -10.00
CA ILE A 54 21.19 -10.35 -8.93
C ILE A 54 20.75 -8.89 -8.94
N ILE A 55 20.27 -8.39 -7.81
CA ILE A 55 19.70 -7.04 -7.71
C ILE A 55 20.76 -6.09 -7.13
N CYS A 56 20.92 -4.92 -7.73
CA CYS A 56 21.77 -3.85 -7.21
C CYS A 56 21.04 -2.99 -6.15
N CYS A 57 21.76 -2.19 -5.38
CA CYS A 57 21.15 -1.25 -4.42
C CYS A 57 20.27 -0.16 -5.07
N CYS A 58 20.34 0.01 -6.40
CA CYS A 58 19.42 0.86 -7.17
C CYS A 58 18.27 0.07 -7.84
N GLU A 59 18.01 -1.15 -7.35
CA GLU A 59 16.93 -2.05 -7.77
C GLU A 59 17.04 -2.59 -9.21
N LYS A 60 18.13 -2.31 -9.92
CA LYS A 60 18.40 -2.89 -11.23
C LYS A 60 18.80 -4.37 -11.14
N GLU A 61 18.18 -5.20 -11.96
CA GLU A 61 18.42 -6.65 -12.03
C GLU A 61 19.51 -6.99 -13.06
N PHE A 62 20.40 -7.91 -12.70
CA PHE A 62 21.49 -8.39 -13.55
C PHE A 62 21.54 -9.91 -13.58
N ILE A 63 21.81 -10.46 -14.76
CA ILE A 63 21.91 -11.92 -14.95
C ILE A 63 23.31 -12.43 -14.54
N THR A 64 24.32 -11.56 -14.54
CA THR A 64 25.71 -11.93 -14.26
C THR A 64 26.36 -10.99 -13.24
N THR A 65 27.28 -11.54 -12.45
CA THR A 65 28.10 -10.78 -11.49
C THR A 65 28.98 -9.73 -12.20
N ALA A 66 29.44 -10.03 -13.42
CA ALA A 66 30.21 -9.08 -14.24
C ALA A 66 29.37 -7.87 -14.68
N GLY A 67 28.09 -8.09 -15.04
CA GLY A 67 27.15 -7.00 -15.34
C GLY A 67 26.90 -6.11 -14.13
N LEU A 68 26.68 -6.73 -12.97
CA LEU A 68 26.54 -6.02 -11.69
C LEU A 68 27.81 -5.22 -11.34
N TRP A 69 29.01 -5.76 -11.53
CA TRP A 69 30.26 -5.06 -11.20
C TRP A 69 30.48 -3.82 -12.07
N LYS A 70 30.25 -3.93 -13.38
CA LYS A 70 30.32 -2.78 -14.31
C LYS A 70 29.32 -1.71 -13.91
N HIS A 71 28.09 -2.12 -13.59
CA HIS A 71 27.06 -1.22 -13.13
C HIS A 71 27.41 -0.58 -11.79
N ARG A 72 27.95 -1.34 -10.82
CA ARG A 72 28.28 -0.85 -9.47
C ARG A 72 29.28 0.31 -9.51
N LYS A 73 30.23 0.31 -10.44
CA LYS A 73 31.15 1.46 -10.63
C LYS A 73 30.45 2.77 -10.97
N VAL A 74 29.38 2.69 -11.76
CA VAL A 74 28.58 3.88 -12.15
C VAL A 74 27.52 4.17 -11.10
N CYS A 75 26.93 3.14 -10.51
CA CYS A 75 25.94 3.23 -9.45
C CYS A 75 26.52 3.83 -8.16
N GLU A 76 27.78 3.52 -7.81
CA GLU A 76 28.48 4.14 -6.68
C GLU A 76 28.72 5.64 -6.90
N LEU A 77 28.99 6.07 -8.13
CA LEU A 77 29.11 7.49 -8.48
C LEU A 77 27.74 8.20 -8.43
N TYR A 78 26.70 7.53 -8.93
CA TYR A 78 25.32 8.02 -8.86
C TYR A 78 24.83 8.13 -7.40
N ASN A 79 25.09 7.13 -6.56
CA ASN A 79 24.75 7.13 -5.14
C ASN A 79 25.58 8.13 -4.32
N LYS A 80 26.85 8.38 -4.67
CA LYS A 80 27.63 9.47 -4.04
C LYS A 80 27.07 10.85 -4.38
N ASN A 81 26.61 11.05 -5.61
CA ASN A 81 25.97 12.30 -6.01
C ASN A 81 24.58 12.47 -5.39
N ILE A 82 23.77 11.41 -5.30
CA ILE A 82 22.50 11.45 -4.57
C ILE A 82 22.72 11.68 -3.08
N ASN A 83 23.67 10.99 -2.44
CA ASN A 83 23.98 11.23 -1.03
C ASN A 83 24.56 12.64 -0.79
N SER A 84 25.21 13.26 -1.78
CA SER A 84 25.69 14.65 -1.74
C SER A 84 24.55 15.66 -1.93
N ILE A 85 23.56 15.36 -2.77
CA ILE A 85 22.35 16.16 -2.99
C ILE A 85 21.42 16.05 -1.77
N ILE A 86 21.15 14.84 -1.29
CA ILE A 86 20.42 14.58 -0.04
C ILE A 86 21.15 15.21 1.15
N ALA A 87 22.48 15.15 1.24
CA ALA A 87 23.22 15.83 2.32
C ALA A 87 23.28 17.36 2.17
N LYS A 88 22.98 17.92 1.00
CA LYS A 88 22.81 19.37 0.80
C LYS A 88 21.39 19.83 1.12
N GLU A 89 20.38 19.09 0.69
CA GLU A 89 18.96 19.36 0.99
C GLU A 89 18.66 19.14 2.49
N ILE A 90 19.25 18.11 3.12
CA ILE A 90 19.18 17.92 4.58
C ILE A 90 19.94 19.02 5.34
N LYS A 91 20.95 19.66 4.74
CA LYS A 91 21.64 20.80 5.39
C LYS A 91 20.87 22.11 5.28
N GLU A 92 20.00 22.27 4.28
CA GLU A 92 19.12 23.43 4.18
C GLU A 92 17.87 23.28 5.07
N ASP A 93 17.38 22.06 5.31
CA ASP A 93 16.27 21.79 6.25
C ASP A 93 16.72 21.43 7.69
N ILE A 94 18.02 21.17 7.91
CA ILE A 94 18.64 20.97 9.23
C ILE A 94 19.83 21.93 9.37
N VAL A 95 19.53 23.23 9.36
CA VAL A 95 20.25 24.18 10.22
C VAL A 95 19.51 24.21 11.55
N ILE A 96 19.59 23.11 12.30
CA ILE A 96 19.66 23.22 13.76
C ILE A 96 21.12 23.54 14.01
N GLU A 97 21.44 24.83 13.99
CA GLU A 97 22.60 25.30 14.74
C GLU A 97 22.42 24.78 16.17
N ASN A 98 23.27 23.82 16.56
CA ASN A 98 23.57 23.54 17.95
C ASN A 98 24.28 24.75 18.55
N ASN A 99 23.59 25.89 18.63
CA ASN A 99 23.85 26.93 19.59
C ASN A 99 23.21 26.47 20.89
N ASN A 100 23.89 25.54 21.57
CA ASN A 100 23.55 25.17 22.94
C ASN A 100 23.94 26.35 23.87
N LYS A 101 23.12 27.40 23.80
CA LYS A 101 22.98 28.49 24.75
C LYS A 101 21.49 28.68 25.01
N ASN A 102 20.78 27.60 25.30
CA ASN A 102 19.55 27.77 26.07
C ASN A 102 20.02 28.25 27.44
N SER A 103 19.77 29.51 27.75
CA SER A 103 20.10 30.04 29.06
C SER A 103 19.32 29.23 30.10
N GLU A 104 19.89 29.00 31.27
CA GLU A 104 19.18 28.35 32.37
C GLU A 104 17.84 29.06 32.69
N SER A 105 17.73 30.34 32.29
CA SER A 105 16.51 31.12 32.38
C SER A 105 15.39 30.65 31.43
N ASP A 106 15.71 30.18 30.22
CA ASP A 106 14.72 29.76 29.22
C ASP A 106 14.11 28.39 29.59
N ILE A 107 14.95 27.48 30.10
CA ILE A 107 14.50 26.18 30.61
C ILE A 107 13.62 26.39 31.85
N LYS A 108 13.98 27.34 32.72
CA LYS A 108 13.19 27.68 33.91
C LYS A 108 11.87 28.35 33.55
N ALA A 109 11.85 29.23 32.54
CA ALA A 109 10.63 29.84 32.02
C ALA A 109 9.68 28.79 31.42
N LEU A 110 10.21 27.86 30.62
CA LEU A 110 9.41 26.77 30.04
C LEU A 110 8.87 25.82 31.12
N THR A 111 9.70 25.47 32.11
CA THR A 111 9.28 24.62 33.23
C THR A 111 8.17 25.29 34.04
N ASN A 112 8.29 26.59 34.32
CA ASN A 112 7.25 27.36 35.01
C ASN A 112 5.96 27.45 34.19
N LEU A 113 6.04 27.59 32.86
CA LEU A 113 4.87 27.57 31.98
C LEU A 113 4.15 26.22 32.05
N VAL A 114 4.91 25.11 31.98
CA VAL A 114 4.35 23.75 32.09
C VAL A 114 3.69 23.53 33.43
N LEU A 115 4.33 23.93 34.54
CA LEU A 115 3.76 23.84 35.88
C LEU A 115 2.47 24.67 35.99
N THR A 116 2.45 25.87 35.43
CA THR A 116 1.26 26.74 35.43
C THR A 116 0.10 26.09 34.68
N VAL A 117 0.36 25.49 33.51
CA VAL A 117 -0.67 24.78 32.72
C VAL A 117 -1.19 23.54 33.48
N VAL A 118 -0.31 22.81 34.16
CA VAL A 118 -0.71 21.65 34.98
C VAL A 118 -1.59 22.08 36.15
N GLU A 119 -1.23 23.17 36.84
CA GLU A 119 -2.01 23.73 37.94
C GLU A 119 -3.39 24.20 37.47
N GLN A 120 -3.44 24.95 36.35
CA GLN A 120 -4.69 25.40 35.73
C GLN A 120 -5.56 24.23 35.30
N ASN A 121 -4.98 23.16 34.74
CA ASN A 121 -5.73 21.94 34.38
C ASN A 121 -6.29 21.22 35.60
N LYS A 122 -5.55 21.19 36.71
CA LYS A 122 -6.02 20.60 37.97
C LYS A 122 -7.19 21.40 38.54
N GLU A 123 -7.12 22.73 38.49
CA GLU A 123 -8.21 23.60 38.93
C GLU A 123 -9.44 23.46 38.02
N LEU A 124 -9.27 23.40 36.70
CA LEU A 124 -10.35 23.11 35.74
C LEU A 124 -11.00 21.75 36.02
N THR A 125 -10.20 20.73 36.33
CA THR A 125 -10.68 19.40 36.69
C THR A 125 -11.49 19.43 37.98
N ASN A 126 -11.04 20.19 38.99
CA ASN A 126 -11.75 20.35 40.25
C ASN A 126 -13.08 21.12 40.07
N GLN A 127 -13.10 22.19 39.27
CA GLN A 127 -14.32 22.91 38.93
C GLN A 127 -15.32 22.02 38.19
N LEU A 128 -14.86 21.14 37.28
CA LEU A 128 -15.68 20.11 36.64
C LEU A 128 -16.28 19.13 37.64
N ILE A 129 -15.50 18.69 38.63
CA ILE A 129 -15.96 17.80 39.69
C ILE A 129 -16.99 18.51 40.59
N GLU A 130 -16.77 19.77 40.99
CA GLU A 130 -17.76 20.53 41.78
C GLU A 130 -19.07 20.76 41.03
N LEU A 131 -19.00 21.12 39.75
CA LEU A 131 -20.18 21.25 38.89
C LEU A 131 -20.95 19.92 38.79
N SER A 132 -20.23 18.79 38.69
CA SER A 132 -20.85 17.47 38.65
C SER A 132 -21.51 17.07 39.97
N LYS A 133 -20.96 17.51 41.12
CA LYS A 133 -21.53 17.26 42.45
C LYS A 133 -22.79 18.08 42.72
N ASN A 134 -22.88 19.29 42.15
CA ASN A 134 -24.03 20.17 42.33
C ASN A 134 -25.21 19.84 41.41
N ALA A 135 -25.03 18.98 40.41
CA ALA A 135 -26.11 18.52 39.52
C ALA A 135 -27.15 17.60 40.21
N GLY A 136 -26.89 17.14 41.45
CA GLY A 136 -27.74 16.20 42.17
C GLY A 136 -28.65 16.79 43.26
N ASN A 137 -28.53 18.08 43.63
CA ASN A 137 -29.15 18.63 44.84
C ASN A 137 -30.05 19.85 44.60
N THR A 138 -31.13 19.69 43.84
CA THR A 138 -32.20 20.72 43.77
C THR A 138 -33.55 20.13 44.15
N THR A 139 -33.84 20.10 45.46
CA THR A 139 -35.21 19.90 45.96
C THR A 139 -35.90 21.24 46.22
N ASN A 140 -37.01 21.44 45.50
CA ASN A 140 -38.23 22.19 45.84
C ASN A 140 -38.16 23.72 45.99
N ASN A 141 -38.63 24.43 44.96
CA ASN A 141 -39.70 25.40 45.16
C ASN A 141 -40.66 25.46 43.94
N ILE A 142 -41.94 25.60 44.25
CA ILE A 142 -43.10 25.40 43.40
C ILE A 142 -43.32 26.59 42.45
N ASN A 143 -43.91 26.31 41.27
CA ASN A 143 -44.36 27.19 40.18
C ASN A 143 -43.32 27.61 39.12
N SER A 144 -43.11 26.74 38.12
CA SER A 144 -42.85 27.19 36.75
C SER A 144 -43.14 26.05 35.77
N TYR A 145 -43.61 26.40 34.58
CA TYR A 145 -43.96 25.49 33.49
C TYR A 145 -42.83 24.48 33.21
N ASN A 146 -43.11 23.18 33.38
CA ASN A 146 -42.19 22.09 33.05
C ASN A 146 -42.06 21.94 31.53
N ASN A 147 -41.16 22.70 30.92
CA ASN A 147 -40.49 22.30 29.69
C ASN A 147 -39.21 21.55 30.06
N ASN A 148 -39.32 20.24 30.29
CA ASN A 148 -38.16 19.36 30.46
C ASN A 148 -37.46 19.19 29.10
N ASN A 149 -36.62 20.16 28.74
CA ASN A 149 -35.63 19.97 27.69
C ASN A 149 -34.48 19.12 28.25
N ASN A 150 -34.64 17.79 28.21
CA ASN A 150 -33.53 16.87 28.39
C ASN A 150 -32.59 16.98 27.17
N ASN A 151 -31.72 17.98 27.17
CA ASN A 151 -30.66 18.09 26.18
C ASN A 151 -29.47 17.24 26.64
N ASN A 152 -29.56 15.92 26.46
CA ASN A 152 -28.40 15.05 26.64
C ASN A 152 -27.39 15.39 25.54
N ASN A 153 -26.37 16.18 25.88
CA ASN A 153 -25.31 16.52 24.96
C ASN A 153 -24.53 15.24 24.59
N PHE A 154 -24.58 14.84 23.32
CA PHE A 154 -23.83 13.71 22.80
C PHE A 154 -22.32 13.92 23.03
N ASN A 155 -21.71 13.08 23.86
CA ASN A 155 -20.26 13.08 24.09
C ASN A 155 -19.59 12.03 23.20
N LEU A 156 -18.86 12.51 22.18
CA LEU A 156 -18.18 11.65 21.21
C LEU A 156 -17.12 10.75 21.85
N ASN A 157 -16.37 11.24 22.83
CA ASN A 157 -15.31 10.46 23.46
C ASN A 157 -15.89 9.31 24.29
N ILE A 158 -17.03 9.52 24.96
CA ILE A 158 -17.76 8.46 25.67
C ILE A 158 -18.28 7.44 24.65
N PHE A 159 -18.92 7.89 23.57
CA PHE A 159 -19.40 7.00 22.52
C PHE A 159 -18.29 6.10 21.97
N LEU A 160 -17.14 6.67 21.60
CA LEU A 160 -16.03 5.90 21.02
C LEU A 160 -15.39 4.93 22.03
N ASN A 161 -15.13 5.38 23.27
CA ASN A 161 -14.36 4.60 24.24
C ASN A 161 -15.20 3.66 25.11
N GLU A 162 -16.51 3.90 25.24
CA GLU A 162 -17.41 3.04 26.02
C GLU A 162 -18.35 2.24 25.12
N THR A 163 -19.04 2.90 24.18
CA THR A 163 -20.02 2.22 23.31
C THR A 163 -19.34 1.42 22.20
N CYS A 164 -18.31 1.98 21.57
CA CYS A 164 -17.54 1.32 20.49
C CYS A 164 -16.20 0.73 20.98
N LYS A 165 -16.12 0.42 22.28
CA LYS A 165 -14.89 -0.08 22.92
C LYS A 165 -14.39 -1.40 22.31
N ASP A 166 -15.30 -2.21 21.77
CA ASP A 166 -15.02 -3.53 21.18
C ASP A 166 -14.95 -3.50 19.65
N ALA A 167 -14.99 -2.30 19.03
CA ALA A 167 -14.76 -2.17 17.59
C ALA A 167 -13.42 -2.77 17.16
N ILE A 168 -13.41 -3.38 15.99
CA ILE A 168 -12.20 -3.98 15.42
C ILE A 168 -11.23 -2.88 14.97
N ASN A 169 -9.94 -3.22 14.87
CA ASN A 169 -8.96 -2.30 14.29
C ASN A 169 -9.14 -2.22 12.77
N MET A 170 -8.83 -1.07 12.19
CA MET A 170 -8.86 -0.85 10.75
C MET A 170 -7.97 -1.86 10.01
N SER A 171 -6.77 -2.13 10.54
CA SER A 171 -5.87 -3.12 9.95
C SER A 171 -6.49 -4.52 9.90
N ASP A 172 -7.16 -4.94 10.98
CA ASP A 172 -7.83 -6.24 11.06
C ASP A 172 -9.04 -6.31 10.12
N PHE A 173 -9.84 -5.26 10.08
CA PHE A 173 -10.96 -5.10 9.15
C PHE A 173 -10.50 -5.25 7.69
N ILE A 174 -9.48 -4.49 7.28
CA ILE A 174 -8.99 -4.53 5.90
C ILE A 174 -8.44 -5.90 5.56
N ASN A 175 -7.78 -6.57 6.51
CA ASN A 175 -7.28 -7.93 6.32
C ASN A 175 -8.42 -8.95 6.19
N SER A 176 -9.52 -8.81 6.93
CA SER A 176 -10.67 -9.70 6.86
C SER A 176 -11.53 -9.51 5.59
N LEU A 177 -11.46 -8.35 4.93
CA LEU A 177 -12.17 -8.14 3.66
C LEU A 177 -11.73 -9.14 2.59
N ASN A 178 -12.67 -9.90 2.06
CA ASN A 178 -12.47 -10.72 0.88
C ASN A 178 -12.97 -9.95 -0.35
N VAL A 179 -12.10 -9.77 -1.35
CA VAL A 179 -12.50 -9.20 -2.64
C VAL A 179 -12.76 -10.37 -3.57
N SER A 180 -14.01 -10.50 -4.00
CA SER A 180 -14.44 -11.56 -4.91
C SER A 180 -14.20 -11.19 -6.38
N VAL A 181 -14.30 -12.20 -7.25
CA VAL A 181 -14.25 -11.98 -8.70
C VAL A 181 -15.46 -11.14 -9.13
N GLU A 182 -16.61 -11.32 -8.48
CA GLU A 182 -17.83 -10.57 -8.70
C GLU A 182 -17.66 -9.08 -8.33
N ASP A 183 -17.00 -8.77 -7.21
CA ASP A 183 -16.68 -7.38 -6.82
C ASP A 183 -15.78 -6.70 -7.87
N LEU A 184 -14.86 -7.46 -8.45
CA LEU A 184 -13.96 -6.97 -9.49
C LEU A 184 -14.71 -6.69 -10.79
N GLU A 185 -15.64 -7.56 -11.19
CA GLU A 185 -16.50 -7.35 -12.37
C GLU A 185 -17.43 -6.15 -12.19
N GLU A 186 -18.04 -6.02 -11.00
CA GLU A 186 -18.84 -4.85 -10.66
C GLU A 186 -18.00 -3.58 -10.75
N THR A 187 -16.78 -3.61 -10.20
CA THR A 187 -15.82 -2.49 -10.31
C THR A 187 -15.49 -2.14 -11.75
N GLY A 188 -15.35 -3.14 -12.63
CA GLY A 188 -15.22 -2.95 -14.07
C GLY A 188 -16.37 -2.14 -14.67
N ALA A 189 -17.59 -2.34 -14.17
CA ALA A 189 -18.79 -1.66 -14.65
C ALA A 189 -18.99 -0.26 -14.05
N ILE A 190 -18.73 -0.07 -12.75
CA ILE A 190 -19.05 1.17 -12.03
C ILE A 190 -17.84 2.11 -11.85
N GLY A 191 -16.63 1.62 -12.10
CA GLY A 191 -15.37 2.36 -12.00
C GLY A 191 -14.73 2.31 -10.61
N TYR A 192 -13.44 2.70 -10.55
CA TYR A 192 -12.57 2.55 -9.37
C TYR A 192 -13.16 3.10 -8.08
N ALA A 193 -13.53 4.38 -8.08
CA ALA A 193 -14.01 5.05 -6.87
C ALA A 193 -15.34 4.47 -6.36
N ASP A 194 -16.17 3.93 -7.25
CA ASP A 194 -17.45 3.29 -6.92
C ASP A 194 -17.23 1.86 -6.43
N GLY A 195 -16.42 1.07 -7.15
CA GLY A 195 -16.09 -0.31 -6.79
C GLY A 195 -15.40 -0.43 -5.43
N VAL A 196 -14.29 0.31 -5.24
CA VAL A 196 -13.56 0.27 -3.96
C VAL A 196 -14.40 0.80 -2.80
N SER A 197 -15.25 1.81 -3.04
CA SER A 197 -16.20 2.27 -2.01
C SER A 197 -17.20 1.17 -1.65
N SER A 198 -17.71 0.44 -2.63
CA SER A 198 -18.72 -0.59 -2.42
C SER A 198 -18.17 -1.75 -1.61
N VAL A 199 -16.97 -2.27 -1.96
CA VAL A 199 -16.29 -3.30 -1.18
C VAL A 199 -16.08 -2.88 0.28
N PHE A 200 -15.59 -1.66 0.51
CA PHE A 200 -15.36 -1.15 1.86
C PHE A 200 -16.70 -1.04 2.63
N ILE A 201 -17.72 -0.42 2.03
CA ILE A 201 -19.01 -0.18 2.66
C ILE A 201 -19.75 -1.49 2.94
N ASN A 202 -19.68 -2.46 2.03
CA ASN A 202 -20.28 -3.78 2.20
C ASN A 202 -19.67 -4.49 3.40
N GLY A 203 -18.34 -4.50 3.51
CA GLY A 203 -17.67 -5.05 4.69
C GLY A 203 -18.03 -4.31 5.99
N LEU A 204 -18.20 -2.98 5.96
CA LEU A 204 -18.70 -2.24 7.13
C LEU A 204 -20.13 -2.63 7.50
N ASN A 205 -20.97 -2.98 6.52
CA ASN A 205 -22.36 -3.36 6.73
C ASN A 205 -22.52 -4.78 7.28
N GLU A 206 -21.52 -5.64 7.12
CA GLU A 206 -21.44 -6.93 7.81
C GLU A 206 -21.18 -6.80 9.31
N LEU A 207 -20.72 -5.63 9.77
CA LEU A 207 -20.46 -5.33 11.16
C LEU A 207 -21.61 -4.53 11.78
N ASP A 208 -21.91 -4.85 13.05
CA ASP A 208 -22.73 -3.96 13.87
C ASP A 208 -22.11 -2.56 13.92
N THR A 209 -22.96 -1.53 14.01
CA THR A 209 -22.53 -0.13 13.98
C THR A 209 -21.44 0.16 15.01
N HIS A 210 -21.54 -0.39 16.22
CA HIS A 210 -20.57 -0.14 17.30
C HIS A 210 -19.27 -0.94 17.16
N ASN A 211 -19.25 -1.92 16.25
CA ASN A 211 -18.08 -2.75 15.99
C ASN A 211 -17.24 -2.25 14.81
N ARG A 212 -17.70 -1.22 14.10
CA ARG A 212 -17.02 -0.67 12.90
C ARG A 212 -15.73 0.06 13.29
N PRO A 213 -14.66 -0.06 12.49
CA PRO A 213 -13.37 0.60 12.76
C PRO A 213 -13.36 2.09 12.42
N ILE A 214 -14.45 2.65 11.89
CA ILE A 214 -14.51 4.03 11.41
C ILE A 214 -15.85 4.69 11.74
N HIS A 215 -15.79 5.93 12.21
CA HIS A 215 -16.95 6.76 12.48
C HIS A 215 -16.77 8.21 12.01
N CYS A 216 -17.81 8.78 11.43
CA CYS A 216 -17.89 10.17 11.03
C CYS A 216 -18.72 10.97 12.07
N ALA A 217 -18.05 11.88 12.78
CA ALA A 217 -18.67 12.71 13.82
C ALA A 217 -19.35 13.97 13.27
N ASP A 218 -18.82 14.50 12.16
CA ASP A 218 -19.37 15.63 11.40
C ASP A 218 -19.05 15.46 9.92
N PHE A 219 -20.08 15.14 9.12
CA PHE A 219 -19.94 14.94 7.68
C PHE A 219 -19.64 16.24 6.92
N ARG A 220 -20.14 17.40 7.37
CA ARG A 220 -19.91 18.68 6.69
C ARG A 220 -18.45 19.11 6.79
N ARG A 221 -17.81 18.79 7.93
CA ARG A 221 -16.40 19.07 8.20
C ARG A 221 -15.49 17.85 7.98
N GLU A 222 -16.05 16.75 7.46
CA GLU A 222 -15.36 15.46 7.25
C GLU A 222 -14.54 14.98 8.45
N ILE A 223 -15.05 15.19 9.67
CA ILE A 223 -14.36 14.77 10.90
C ILE A 223 -14.57 13.27 11.08
N LEU A 224 -13.51 12.51 10.84
CA LEU A 224 -13.47 11.05 10.93
C LEU A 224 -12.62 10.58 12.11
N TYR A 225 -13.02 9.47 12.69
CA TYR A 225 -12.28 8.74 13.71
C TYR A 225 -12.07 7.31 13.23
N ILE A 226 -10.85 6.82 13.32
CA ILE A 226 -10.44 5.47 12.95
C ILE A 226 -9.89 4.78 14.17
N LYS A 227 -10.36 3.56 14.42
CA LYS A 227 -9.78 2.68 15.43
C LYS A 227 -8.67 1.85 14.81
N ASP A 228 -7.52 1.86 15.43
CA ASP A 228 -6.35 1.06 15.04
C ASP A 228 -5.45 0.90 16.27
N ASP A 229 -4.59 -0.12 16.34
CA ASP A 229 -3.75 -0.36 17.53
C ASP A 229 -4.52 -0.27 18.88
N ASN A 230 -5.79 -0.73 18.87
CA ASN A 230 -6.75 -0.66 19.98
C ASN A 230 -7.04 0.76 20.52
N LYS A 231 -6.84 1.79 19.70
CA LYS A 231 -7.06 3.20 20.05
C LYS A 231 -7.83 3.93 18.96
N TRP A 232 -8.61 4.92 19.37
CA TRP A 232 -9.28 5.83 18.44
C TRP A 232 -8.36 7.00 18.07
N TYR A 233 -8.19 7.21 16.77
CA TYR A 233 -7.46 8.33 16.20
C TYR A 233 -8.42 9.23 15.45
N LYS A 234 -8.40 10.53 15.75
CA LYS A 234 -8.98 11.53 14.87
C LYS A 234 -8.12 11.60 13.60
N GLU A 235 -8.74 11.56 12.44
CA GLU A 235 -8.00 11.65 11.19
C GLU A 235 -7.35 13.03 10.98
N SER A 236 -6.22 13.03 10.27
CA SER A 236 -5.55 14.25 9.84
C SER A 236 -6.29 14.90 8.67
N ASP A 237 -5.96 16.15 8.34
CA ASP A 237 -6.51 16.85 7.17
C ASP A 237 -6.21 16.09 5.86
N THR A 238 -5.07 15.39 5.82
CA THR A 238 -4.65 14.52 4.72
C THR A 238 -5.29 13.13 4.73
N LYS A 239 -6.01 12.77 5.80
CA LYS A 239 -6.72 11.50 5.99
C LYS A 239 -5.83 10.28 5.69
N SER A 240 -4.62 10.30 6.24
CA SER A 240 -3.53 9.40 5.82
C SER A 240 -3.80 7.93 6.14
N LYS A 241 -4.42 7.63 7.28
CA LYS A 241 -4.77 6.25 7.68
C LYS A 241 -5.88 5.69 6.79
N LEU A 242 -6.90 6.49 6.49
CA LEU A 242 -7.97 6.10 5.58
C LEU A 242 -7.44 5.88 4.16
N LEU A 243 -6.55 6.76 3.69
CA LEU A 243 -5.91 6.62 2.40
C LEU A 243 -5.07 5.34 2.32
N GLN A 244 -4.35 4.98 3.38
CA GLN A 244 -3.63 3.71 3.48
C GLN A 244 -4.59 2.52 3.38
N ALA A 245 -5.71 2.54 4.11
CA ALA A 245 -6.72 1.49 4.04
C ALA A 245 -7.30 1.32 2.62
N ILE A 246 -7.63 2.42 1.94
CA ILE A 246 -8.11 2.43 0.55
C ILE A 246 -7.07 1.81 -0.41
N LYS A 247 -5.79 2.17 -0.25
CA LYS A 247 -4.70 1.60 -1.05
C LYS A 247 -4.51 0.10 -0.81
N MET A 248 -4.71 -0.37 0.41
CA MET A 248 -4.66 -1.81 0.73
C MET A 248 -5.80 -2.58 0.07
N ILE A 249 -7.03 -2.05 0.05
CA ILE A 249 -8.15 -2.67 -0.68
C ILE A 249 -7.87 -2.67 -2.18
N THR A 250 -7.33 -1.56 -2.71
CA THR A 250 -6.93 -1.48 -4.13
C THR A 250 -5.93 -2.57 -4.49
N LYS A 251 -4.95 -2.82 -3.62
CA LYS A 251 -4.00 -3.93 -3.81
C LYS A 251 -4.70 -5.29 -3.84
N LYS A 252 -5.71 -5.52 -2.99
CA LYS A 252 -6.54 -6.73 -3.01
C LYS A 252 -7.35 -6.88 -4.30
N HIS A 253 -7.94 -5.79 -4.81
CA HIS A 253 -8.57 -5.75 -6.15
C HIS A 253 -7.61 -6.21 -7.24
N ILE A 254 -6.45 -5.58 -7.32
CA ILE A 254 -5.45 -5.89 -8.35
C ILE A 254 -4.98 -7.35 -8.25
N SER A 255 -4.82 -7.91 -7.04
CA SER A 255 -4.50 -9.33 -6.90
C SER A 255 -5.61 -10.28 -7.37
N THR A 256 -6.87 -9.85 -7.29
CA THR A 256 -8.03 -10.66 -7.69
C THR A 256 -8.13 -10.82 -9.21
N ILE A 257 -7.49 -9.92 -9.97
CA ILE A 257 -7.40 -9.99 -11.43
C ILE A 257 -6.77 -11.30 -11.90
N PHE A 258 -5.77 -11.83 -11.17
CA PHE A 258 -5.14 -13.10 -11.50
C PHE A 258 -6.11 -14.28 -11.37
N GLU A 259 -7.05 -14.22 -10.43
CA GLU A 259 -8.10 -15.24 -10.28
C GLU A 259 -9.14 -15.10 -11.40
N TRP A 260 -9.51 -13.87 -11.76
CA TRP A 260 -10.41 -13.61 -12.89
C TRP A 260 -9.83 -14.17 -14.21
N GLN A 261 -8.52 -14.02 -14.46
CA GLN A 261 -7.83 -14.56 -15.64
C GLN A 261 -7.90 -16.10 -15.74
N LYS A 262 -7.84 -16.82 -14.61
CA LYS A 262 -7.93 -18.29 -14.60
C LYS A 262 -9.31 -18.77 -15.05
N LEU A 263 -10.34 -17.99 -14.78
CA LEU A 263 -11.72 -18.27 -15.17
C LEU A 263 -12.03 -17.85 -16.62
N HIS A 264 -11.21 -16.97 -17.19
CA HIS A 264 -11.42 -16.35 -18.49
C HIS A 264 -10.18 -16.52 -19.39
N PRO A 265 -9.93 -17.72 -19.95
CA PRO A 265 -8.69 -18.05 -20.65
C PRO A 265 -8.45 -17.25 -21.94
N GLU A 266 -9.49 -16.66 -22.54
CA GLU A 266 -9.40 -15.86 -23.76
C GLU A 266 -9.14 -14.38 -23.49
N TYR A 267 -8.89 -13.98 -22.23
CA TYR A 267 -8.64 -12.58 -21.88
C TYR A 267 -7.47 -11.94 -22.66
N ASN A 268 -6.56 -12.74 -23.20
CA ASN A 268 -5.40 -12.30 -23.96
C ASN A 268 -5.59 -12.42 -25.50
N ASP A 269 -6.76 -12.86 -25.96
CA ASP A 269 -7.12 -12.89 -27.37
C ASP A 269 -7.71 -11.52 -27.76
N PRO A 270 -7.05 -10.72 -28.62
CA PRO A 270 -7.52 -9.39 -29.01
C PRO A 270 -8.91 -9.36 -29.65
N ASP A 271 -9.39 -10.48 -30.22
CA ASP A 271 -10.69 -10.56 -30.87
C ASP A 271 -11.79 -11.09 -29.93
N SER A 272 -11.45 -11.49 -28.69
CA SER A 272 -12.41 -12.01 -27.71
C SER A 272 -13.06 -10.90 -26.87
N LYS A 273 -14.36 -11.06 -26.60
CA LYS A 273 -15.07 -10.23 -25.62
C LYS A 273 -14.48 -10.32 -24.20
N GLN A 274 -13.73 -11.39 -23.91
CA GLN A 274 -13.02 -11.51 -22.63
C GLN A 274 -11.87 -10.50 -22.55
N ASN A 275 -11.19 -10.20 -23.66
CA ASN A 275 -10.17 -9.16 -23.69
C ASN A 275 -10.77 -7.78 -23.46
N ASP A 276 -11.88 -7.44 -24.12
CA ASP A 276 -12.59 -6.18 -23.90
C ASP A 276 -12.93 -5.98 -22.41
N ARG A 277 -13.50 -7.01 -21.78
CA ARG A 277 -13.82 -7.00 -20.34
C ARG A 277 -12.57 -6.87 -19.48
N TYR A 278 -11.52 -7.61 -19.80
CA TYR A 278 -10.26 -7.56 -19.07
C TYR A 278 -9.64 -6.15 -19.10
N GLN A 279 -9.60 -5.50 -20.28
CA GLN A 279 -9.12 -4.12 -20.40
C GLN A 279 -9.97 -3.15 -19.58
N GLN A 280 -11.30 -3.31 -19.62
CA GLN A 280 -12.21 -2.49 -18.82
C GLN A 280 -12.00 -2.67 -17.32
N ILE A 281 -11.82 -3.91 -16.85
CA ILE A 281 -11.54 -4.24 -15.45
C ILE A 281 -10.21 -3.62 -15.02
N ILE A 282 -9.16 -3.76 -15.82
CA ILE A 282 -7.84 -3.19 -15.53
C ILE A 282 -7.95 -1.67 -15.40
N LEU A 283 -8.53 -0.99 -16.39
CA LEU A 283 -8.68 0.46 -16.39
C LEU A 283 -9.49 0.93 -15.17
N SER A 284 -10.57 0.22 -14.86
CA SER A 284 -11.49 0.57 -13.76
C SER A 284 -10.99 0.16 -12.38
N SER A 285 -9.94 -0.65 -12.29
CA SER A 285 -9.34 -1.07 -11.02
C SER A 285 -8.17 -0.19 -10.58
N MET A 286 -7.73 0.73 -11.44
CA MET A 286 -6.64 1.66 -11.16
C MET A 286 -7.15 2.98 -10.58
N PRO A 287 -6.39 3.61 -9.66
CA PRO A 287 -6.81 4.86 -9.02
C PRO A 287 -6.90 6.05 -9.98
N GLY A 288 -6.20 6.01 -11.11
CA GLY A 288 -6.15 7.06 -12.12
C GLY A 288 -4.82 7.02 -12.88
N SER A 289 -4.79 7.63 -14.06
CA SER A 289 -3.57 7.72 -14.89
C SER A 289 -2.67 8.88 -14.48
N THR A 290 -3.22 9.89 -13.78
CA THR A 290 -2.45 11.02 -13.24
C THR A 290 -2.64 11.15 -11.72
N ILE A 291 -1.80 11.97 -11.09
CA ILE A 291 -1.88 12.27 -9.65
C ILE A 291 -3.19 13.00 -9.33
N GLU A 292 -3.60 13.93 -10.18
CA GLU A 292 -4.84 14.71 -10.03
C GLU A 292 -6.07 13.81 -10.11
N GLU A 293 -6.11 12.91 -11.09
CA GLU A 293 -7.20 11.94 -11.23
C GLU A 293 -7.25 10.98 -10.04
N SER A 294 -6.09 10.47 -9.61
CA SER A 294 -5.96 9.61 -8.44
C SER A 294 -6.50 10.29 -7.18
N ASN A 295 -6.08 11.54 -6.93
CA ASN A 295 -6.54 12.30 -5.77
C ASN A 295 -8.05 12.56 -5.82
N LYS A 296 -8.60 12.91 -6.98
CA LYS A 296 -10.05 13.09 -7.15
C LYS A 296 -10.83 11.81 -6.85
N ASN A 297 -10.31 10.66 -7.26
CA ASN A 297 -10.90 9.37 -6.93
C ASN A 297 -10.79 9.03 -5.44
N TYR A 298 -9.65 9.28 -4.81
CA TYR A 298 -9.50 9.11 -3.36
C TYR A 298 -10.48 9.99 -2.58
N ASP A 299 -10.62 11.27 -2.94
CA ASP A 299 -11.57 12.19 -2.31
C ASP A 299 -13.02 11.71 -2.45
N LYS A 300 -13.37 11.19 -3.63
CA LYS A 300 -14.69 10.62 -3.90
C LYS A 300 -14.97 9.40 -3.02
N ILE A 301 -13.99 8.51 -2.85
CA ILE A 301 -14.08 7.34 -1.95
C ILE A 301 -14.24 7.81 -0.51
N ILE A 302 -13.33 8.66 -0.02
CA ILE A 302 -13.32 9.19 1.35
C ILE A 302 -14.68 9.79 1.71
N ARG A 303 -15.25 10.63 0.84
CA ARG A 303 -16.54 11.27 1.08
C ARG A 303 -17.68 10.26 1.18
N ARG A 304 -17.64 9.18 0.40
CA ARG A 304 -18.61 8.09 0.48
C ARG A 304 -18.50 7.31 1.78
N LEU A 305 -17.27 6.96 2.17
CA LEU A 305 -17.00 6.28 3.44
C LEU A 305 -17.42 7.14 4.63
N ALA A 306 -17.16 8.45 4.58
CA ALA A 306 -17.62 9.39 5.61
C ALA A 306 -19.14 9.39 5.72
N LYS A 307 -19.86 9.42 4.60
CA LYS A 307 -21.32 9.36 4.57
C LYS A 307 -21.87 8.04 5.14
N ALA A 308 -21.23 6.92 4.83
CA ALA A 308 -21.63 5.58 5.30
C ALA A 308 -21.32 5.33 6.79
N SER A 309 -20.42 6.11 7.39
CA SER A 309 -19.97 5.95 8.77
C SER A 309 -20.49 7.02 9.74
N ILE A 310 -21.48 7.84 9.33
CA ILE A 310 -22.07 8.89 10.17
C ILE A 310 -22.61 8.31 11.47
N ILE A 311 -22.19 8.89 12.59
CA ILE A 311 -22.75 8.59 13.91
C ILE A 311 -24.19 9.09 13.96
N LYS A 312 -25.13 8.16 14.19
CA LYS A 312 -26.53 8.49 14.45
C LYS A 312 -26.67 8.98 15.90
N LYS A 313 -26.66 10.29 16.09
CA LYS A 313 -26.90 10.93 17.39
C LYS A 313 -28.39 10.74 17.72
N LYS A 314 -28.69 10.10 18.85
CA LYS A 314 -30.04 10.05 19.44
C LYS A 314 -30.19 11.17 20.45
#